data_AF-A0A7M4EFD9-F1
#
_entry.id   AF-A0A7M4EFD9-F1
#
_cell.length_a   1.000
_cell.length_b   1.000
_cell.length_c   1.000
_cell.angle_alpha   90.00
_cell.angle_beta   90.00
_cell.angle_gamma   90.00
#
_symmetry.space_group_name_H-M   'P 1'
#
loop_
_entity.id
_entity.type
_entity.pdbx_description
1 polymer ?
#
loop_
_entity_poly.entity_id
_entity_poly.type
_entity_poly.pdbx_seq_one_letter_code
_entity_poly.pdbx_strand_id
1 'polypeptide(L)'
;MAFTWLEGPPGGSSVPGQSRSLRAAGRAGPLNWAPTVWILPYTPQITGNSLEGKLTASTFSLDQPICIFDQYVNATDDIWLVVAFANATSSVKNPTSRNDIPPYQRLSTALHYMTLRTTITFFPCPRSSNTSVLRVGSDAFCRNDNSRQHCNGPLPNPGPYRVKFLILDSSGAKAETRWSERITLKQGNTSRTGTTYHGTMIVITVILSSLVGILTLAFLCTSAYEW
;
A
#
# COMPACT_ATOMS: atom_id res chain seq x y z
N MET A 1 -73.45 -43.02 50.43
CA MET A 1 -72.31 -43.96 50.41
C MET A 1 -71.11 -43.22 50.98
N ALA A 2 -70.27 -43.70 51.88
CA ALA A 2 -70.25 -44.80 52.84
C ALA A 2 -69.14 -44.42 53.86
N PHE A 3 -69.18 -45.03 55.04
CA PHE A 3 -68.48 -44.68 56.28
C PHE A 3 -66.96 -45.04 56.32
N THR A 4 -66.18 -44.23 57.07
CA THR A 4 -65.06 -44.53 58.03
C THR A 4 -63.92 -45.49 57.63
N TRP A 5 -62.63 -45.27 57.96
CA TRP A 5 -62.04 -45.34 59.32
C TRP A 5 -60.51 -45.03 59.36
N LEU A 6 -60.08 -44.59 60.56
CA LEU A 6 -58.88 -44.92 61.40
C LEU A 6 -57.44 -44.40 61.14
N GLU A 7 -56.85 -44.12 62.30
CA GLU A 7 -55.55 -43.53 62.66
C GLU A 7 -54.30 -44.43 62.49
N GLY A 8 -53.10 -43.81 62.57
CA GLY A 8 -51.88 -44.45 63.09
C GLY A 8 -50.52 -43.96 62.53
N PRO A 9 -49.56 -43.44 63.36
CA PRO A 9 -48.20 -42.94 62.98
C PRO A 9 -47.08 -43.95 63.39
N PRO A 10 -45.78 -43.60 63.63
CA PRO A 10 -44.76 -42.76 62.96
C PRO A 10 -43.45 -43.55 62.61
N GLY A 11 -42.46 -42.92 61.97
CA GLY A 11 -41.06 -43.42 61.85
C GLY A 11 -40.46 -43.05 60.49
N GLY A 12 -39.30 -42.39 60.33
CA GLY A 12 -38.08 -42.42 61.12
C GLY A 12 -37.04 -43.27 60.38
N SER A 13 -36.18 -42.66 59.57
CA SER A 13 -34.79 -43.14 59.31
C SER A 13 -34.04 -42.30 58.27
N SER A 14 -32.88 -41.86 58.74
CA SER A 14 -31.70 -41.33 58.07
C SER A 14 -31.05 -42.27 57.03
N VAL A 15 -30.53 -41.74 55.92
CA VAL A 15 -29.33 -42.27 55.22
C VAL A 15 -28.71 -41.16 54.32
N PRO A 16 -27.45 -41.26 53.84
CA PRO A 16 -26.37 -40.38 54.28
C PRO A 16 -25.72 -39.58 53.13
N GLY A 17 -24.81 -38.69 53.51
CA GLY A 17 -23.98 -37.93 52.58
C GLY A 17 -23.15 -38.81 51.65
N GLN A 18 -23.08 -38.40 50.38
CA GLN A 18 -22.07 -38.87 49.44
C GLN A 18 -21.40 -37.65 48.79
N SER A 19 -20.13 -37.51 49.14
CA SER A 19 -19.18 -36.51 48.68
C SER A 19 -19.09 -36.48 47.15
N ARG A 20 -19.43 -35.33 46.55
CA ARG A 20 -19.04 -35.03 45.16
C ARG A 20 -17.92 -34.00 45.14
N SER A 21 -16.75 -34.53 44.84
CA SER A 21 -15.52 -33.87 44.38
C SER A 21 -15.79 -32.52 43.66
N LEU A 22 -15.31 -31.44 44.27
CA LEU A 22 -15.10 -30.16 43.59
C LEU A 22 -13.94 -30.35 42.61
N ARG A 23 -14.25 -30.60 41.33
CA ARG A 23 -13.27 -30.40 40.26
C ARG A 23 -13.08 -28.89 40.11
N ALA A 24 -11.92 -28.40 40.51
CA ALA A 24 -11.44 -27.09 40.13
C ALA A 24 -11.36 -27.04 38.60
N ALA A 25 -12.26 -26.28 37.96
CA ALA A 25 -12.12 -25.88 36.56
C ALA A 25 -11.02 -24.81 36.51
N GLY A 26 -9.79 -25.26 36.26
CA GLY A 26 -8.62 -24.39 36.09
C GLY A 26 -8.69 -23.59 34.79
N ARG A 27 -8.60 -22.26 34.97
CA ARG A 27 -8.09 -21.24 34.04
C ARG A 27 -8.58 -21.29 32.59
N ALA A 28 -9.59 -20.46 32.32
CA ALA A 28 -9.70 -19.82 31.01
C ALA A 28 -8.38 -19.07 30.72
N GLY A 29 -7.64 -19.54 29.72
CA GLY A 29 -6.52 -18.79 29.15
C GLY A 29 -7.04 -17.47 28.57
N PRO A 30 -6.19 -16.43 28.46
CA PRO A 30 -6.60 -15.17 27.86
C PRO A 30 -7.04 -15.43 26.41
N LEU A 31 -8.29 -15.06 26.11
CA LEU A 31 -8.76 -14.91 24.74
C LEU A 31 -7.88 -13.84 24.09
N ASN A 32 -6.98 -14.26 23.19
CA ASN A 32 -6.24 -13.35 22.31
C ASN A 32 -7.26 -12.67 21.38
N TRP A 33 -7.83 -11.55 21.82
CA TRP A 33 -8.57 -10.66 20.94
C TRP A 33 -7.54 -9.91 20.10
N ALA A 34 -7.31 -10.36 18.87
CA ALA A 34 -6.67 -9.48 17.90
C ALA A 34 -7.59 -8.26 17.72
N PRO A 35 -7.07 -7.02 17.78
CA PRO A 35 -7.89 -5.84 17.54
C PRO A 35 -8.55 -5.96 16.16
N THR A 36 -9.88 -5.84 16.11
CA THR A 36 -10.65 -5.91 14.87
C THR A 36 -10.45 -4.63 14.08
N VAL A 37 -9.86 -4.72 12.89
CA VAL A 37 -9.69 -3.58 11.99
C VAL A 37 -11.05 -3.20 11.38
N TRP A 38 -11.43 -1.92 11.49
CA TRP A 38 -12.69 -1.43 10.94
C TRP A 38 -12.65 -1.27 9.42
N ILE A 39 -13.69 -1.69 8.69
CA ILE A 39 -13.78 -1.53 7.23
C ILE A 39 -14.67 -0.34 6.87
N LEU A 40 -14.08 0.70 6.29
CA LEU A 40 -14.78 1.87 5.78
C LEU A 40 -15.53 1.55 4.47
N PRO A 41 -16.75 2.08 4.27
CA PRO A 41 -17.55 1.88 3.06
C PRO A 41 -17.07 2.74 1.88
N TYR A 42 -15.76 2.89 1.71
CA TYR A 42 -15.14 3.57 0.57
C TYR A 42 -14.37 2.56 -0.28
N THR A 43 -14.43 2.74 -1.60
CA THR A 43 -13.65 1.95 -2.54
C THR A 43 -12.83 2.93 -3.39
N PRO A 44 -11.49 2.90 -3.33
CA PRO A 44 -10.66 3.74 -4.18
C PRO A 44 -10.91 3.44 -5.65
N GLN A 45 -10.91 4.48 -6.50
CA GLN A 45 -11.14 4.37 -7.93
C GLN A 45 -10.11 5.20 -8.69
N ILE A 46 -9.83 4.81 -9.93
CA ILE A 46 -9.06 5.64 -10.85
C ILE A 46 -9.87 6.90 -11.14
N THR A 47 -9.20 8.05 -11.07
CA THR A 47 -9.86 9.35 -11.10
C THR A 47 -10.80 9.55 -12.29
N GLY A 48 -11.98 10.10 -12.05
CA GLY A 48 -12.92 10.48 -13.11
C GLY A 48 -12.43 11.64 -13.99
N ASN A 49 -11.45 12.42 -13.51
CA ASN A 49 -10.96 13.62 -14.18
C ASN A 49 -10.30 13.30 -15.54
N SER A 50 -10.50 14.18 -16.52
CA SER A 50 -9.83 14.11 -17.82
C SER A 50 -8.37 14.54 -17.66
N LEU A 51 -7.49 13.55 -17.46
CA LEU A 51 -6.06 13.77 -17.27
C LEU A 51 -5.25 12.96 -18.28
N GLU A 52 -4.35 13.65 -18.97
CA GLU A 52 -3.27 12.98 -19.68
C GLU A 52 -2.40 12.20 -18.68
N GLY A 53 -2.03 10.97 -19.02
CA GLY A 53 -1.27 10.12 -18.12
C GLY A 53 -2.04 9.62 -16.88
N LYS A 54 -3.38 9.65 -16.89
CA LYS A 54 -4.23 8.99 -15.88
C LYS A 54 -3.81 7.53 -15.63
N LEU A 55 -3.46 6.81 -16.70
CA LEU A 55 -2.80 5.52 -16.70
C LEU A 55 -1.59 5.61 -17.64
N THR A 56 -0.41 5.27 -17.16
CA THR A 56 0.84 5.19 -17.94
C THR A 56 1.38 3.75 -17.89
N ALA A 57 2.62 3.53 -18.31
CA ALA A 57 3.27 2.23 -18.18
C ALA A 57 3.71 1.86 -16.76
N SER A 58 3.80 2.85 -15.85
CA SER A 58 4.31 2.64 -14.50
C SER A 58 3.56 3.44 -13.43
N THR A 59 2.54 4.22 -13.79
CA THR A 59 1.81 5.09 -12.86
C THR A 59 0.31 5.07 -13.14
N PHE A 60 -0.48 5.34 -12.10
CA PHE A 60 -1.90 5.62 -12.23
C PHE A 60 -2.35 6.73 -11.29
N SER A 61 -3.49 7.36 -11.58
CA SER A 61 -4.05 8.44 -10.76
C SER A 61 -5.40 8.03 -10.16
N LEU A 62 -5.52 8.15 -8.84
CA LEU A 62 -6.73 7.89 -8.08
C LEU A 62 -7.46 9.19 -7.74
N ASP A 63 -8.78 9.11 -7.52
CA ASP A 63 -9.49 10.17 -6.83
C ASP A 63 -8.99 10.29 -5.38
N GLN A 64 -8.90 11.53 -4.91
CA GLN A 64 -8.59 11.77 -3.50
C GLN A 64 -9.81 11.43 -2.63
N PRO A 65 -9.61 10.69 -1.52
CA PRO A 65 -10.66 10.32 -0.56
C PRO A 65 -11.06 11.50 0.35
N ILE A 66 -11.51 12.61 -0.25
CA ILE A 66 -11.98 13.81 0.44
C ILE A 66 -13.26 13.51 1.25
N CYS A 67 -13.32 13.97 2.51
CA CYS A 67 -14.45 13.72 3.44
C CYS A 67 -14.75 12.22 3.71
N ILE A 68 -13.76 11.33 3.57
CA ILE A 68 -13.96 9.89 3.82
C ILE A 68 -13.51 9.48 5.23
N PHE A 69 -12.53 10.17 5.79
CA PHE A 69 -11.78 9.75 6.96
C PHE A 69 -12.04 10.59 8.23
N ASP A 70 -12.83 11.66 8.11
CA ASP A 70 -13.08 12.66 9.14
C ASP A 70 -13.57 12.09 10.47
N GLN A 71 -14.41 11.04 10.43
CA GLN A 71 -14.96 10.39 11.62
C GLN A 71 -14.12 9.21 12.14
N TYR A 72 -13.05 8.83 11.43
CA TYR A 72 -12.31 7.59 11.69
C TYR A 72 -10.84 7.82 12.05
N VAL A 73 -10.29 8.98 11.71
CA VAL A 73 -8.86 9.30 11.77
C VAL A 73 -8.63 10.45 12.74
N ASN A 74 -7.76 10.22 13.73
CA ASN A 74 -7.29 11.28 14.62
C ASN A 74 -6.14 12.06 13.97
N ALA A 75 -5.83 13.24 14.50
CA ALA A 75 -4.73 14.07 13.98
C ALA A 75 -3.35 13.40 14.04
N THR A 76 -3.17 12.41 14.92
CA THR A 76 -1.94 11.65 15.11
C THR A 76 -1.82 10.41 14.22
N ASP A 77 -2.93 10.00 13.60
CA ASP A 77 -3.00 8.77 12.81
C ASP A 77 -2.40 9.02 11.42
N ASP A 78 -1.71 8.02 10.88
CA ASP A 78 -1.22 8.06 9.51
C ASP A 78 -2.19 7.34 8.58
N ILE A 79 -2.46 7.94 7.44
CA ILE A 79 -3.18 7.33 6.33
C ILE A 79 -2.17 6.86 5.29
N TRP A 80 -2.30 5.61 4.88
CA TRP A 80 -1.41 4.98 3.92
C TRP A 80 -2.18 4.43 2.73
N LEU A 81 -1.55 4.42 1.56
CA LEU A 81 -2.04 3.67 0.41
C LEU A 81 -1.32 2.32 0.34
N VAL A 82 -2.09 1.24 0.40
CA VAL A 82 -1.61 -0.11 0.13
C VAL A 82 -1.76 -0.37 -1.37
N VAL A 83 -0.68 -0.79 -2.02
CA VAL A 83 -0.67 -1.18 -3.43
C VAL A 83 -0.22 -2.63 -3.53
N ALA A 84 -1.07 -3.48 -4.10
CA ALA A 84 -0.84 -4.92 -4.18
C ALA A 84 -1.12 -5.45 -5.59
N PHE A 85 -0.45 -6.54 -5.95
CA PHE A 85 -0.89 -7.34 -7.10
C PHE A 85 -2.27 -7.93 -6.83
N ALA A 86 -3.15 -7.94 -7.83
CA ALA A 86 -4.54 -8.35 -7.65
C ALA A 86 -4.67 -9.79 -7.13
N ASN A 87 -3.78 -10.68 -7.55
CA ASN A 87 -3.73 -12.09 -7.13
C ASN A 87 -3.25 -12.29 -5.67
N ALA A 88 -2.60 -11.29 -5.07
CA ALA A 88 -2.08 -11.36 -3.71
C ALA A 88 -3.01 -10.71 -2.67
N THR A 89 -4.08 -10.04 -3.09
CA THR A 89 -4.94 -9.25 -2.17
C THR A 89 -5.53 -10.04 -1.00
N SER A 90 -5.80 -11.34 -1.17
CA SER A 90 -6.30 -12.22 -0.09
C SER A 90 -5.24 -12.61 0.95
N SER A 91 -3.95 -12.52 0.61
CA SER A 91 -2.84 -12.84 1.51
C SER A 91 -2.18 -11.63 2.16
N VAL A 92 -2.55 -10.41 1.74
CA VAL A 92 -2.08 -9.16 2.34
C VAL A 92 -2.59 -9.07 3.78
N LYS A 93 -1.66 -9.06 4.72
CA LYS A 93 -1.93 -8.81 6.15
C LYS A 93 -1.60 -7.36 6.47
N ASN A 94 -2.42 -6.75 7.32
CA ASN A 94 -2.11 -5.40 7.78
C ASN A 94 -0.91 -5.42 8.74
N PRO A 95 -0.02 -4.43 8.65
CA PRO A 95 1.11 -4.32 9.56
C PRO A 95 0.63 -4.13 11.00
N THR A 96 1.30 -4.81 11.92
CA THR A 96 1.08 -4.70 13.37
C THR A 96 1.77 -3.49 13.98
N SER A 97 2.80 -2.97 13.32
CA SER A 97 3.53 -1.78 13.73
C SER A 97 4.06 -1.01 12.52
N ARG A 98 4.52 0.22 12.75
CA ARG A 98 5.11 1.05 11.68
C ARG A 98 6.39 0.45 11.06
N ASN A 99 7.09 -0.42 11.80
CA ASN A 99 8.29 -1.11 11.31
C ASN A 99 7.96 -2.25 10.34
N ASP A 100 6.73 -2.77 10.37
CA ASP A 100 6.29 -3.88 9.53
C ASP A 100 5.77 -3.42 8.16
N ILE A 101 5.80 -2.11 7.90
CA ILE A 101 5.30 -1.53 6.65
C ILE A 101 6.22 -1.92 5.48
N PRO A 102 5.71 -2.68 4.49
CA PRO A 102 6.52 -3.18 3.39
C PRO A 102 6.97 -2.03 2.47
N PRO A 103 8.29 -1.86 2.24
CA PRO A 103 8.80 -0.81 1.37
C PRO A 103 8.65 -1.22 -0.11
N TYR A 104 8.70 -0.22 -1.00
CA TYR A 104 8.60 -0.40 -2.44
C TYR A 104 9.60 -1.44 -3.00
N GLN A 105 10.83 -1.47 -2.48
CA GLN A 105 11.88 -2.41 -2.89
C GLN A 105 11.49 -3.88 -2.71
N ARG A 106 10.55 -4.17 -1.81
CA ARG A 106 10.05 -5.53 -1.57
C ARG A 106 8.79 -5.85 -2.37
N LEU A 107 8.29 -4.97 -3.24
CA LEU A 107 7.07 -5.18 -4.01
C LEU A 107 7.08 -6.51 -4.79
N SER A 108 8.20 -6.91 -5.40
CA SER A 108 8.31 -8.17 -6.15
C SER A 108 8.25 -9.42 -5.28
N THR A 109 8.67 -9.33 -4.01
CA THR A 109 8.74 -10.48 -3.09
C THR A 109 7.57 -10.54 -2.13
N ALA A 110 7.17 -9.40 -1.55
CA ALA A 110 6.01 -9.26 -0.68
C ALA A 110 4.69 -9.17 -1.47
N LEU A 111 4.74 -8.92 -2.77
CA LEU A 111 3.59 -8.74 -3.68
C LEU A 111 2.68 -7.55 -3.34
N HIS A 112 3.11 -6.72 -2.38
CA HIS A 112 2.49 -5.47 -2.02
C HIS A 112 3.53 -4.55 -1.39
N TYR A 113 3.24 -3.26 -1.40
CA TYR A 113 3.98 -2.25 -0.66
C TYR A 113 3.02 -1.17 -0.17
N MET A 114 3.50 -0.33 0.72
CA MET A 114 2.74 0.80 1.24
C MET A 114 3.45 2.11 0.94
N THR A 115 2.68 3.12 0.56
CA THR A 115 3.20 4.40 0.10
C THR A 115 2.21 5.53 0.37
N LEU A 116 2.58 6.75 -0.04
CA LEU A 116 1.77 7.97 0.08
C LEU A 116 1.27 8.18 1.51
N ARG A 117 2.20 8.04 2.47
CA ARG A 117 1.95 8.33 3.88
C ARG A 117 1.49 9.77 4.02
N THR A 118 0.34 9.96 4.65
CA THR A 118 -0.27 11.26 4.81
C THR A 118 -1.11 11.34 6.10
N THR A 119 -1.66 12.51 6.38
CA THR A 119 -2.53 12.78 7.53
C THR A 119 -3.90 13.27 7.07
N ILE A 120 -4.87 13.34 7.99
CA ILE A 120 -6.24 13.79 7.68
C ILE A 120 -6.31 15.17 7.00
N THR A 121 -5.32 16.03 7.24
CA THR A 121 -5.20 17.38 6.65
C THR A 121 -5.09 17.38 5.12
N PHE A 122 -4.63 16.29 4.50
CA PHE A 122 -4.57 16.15 3.04
C PHE A 122 -5.91 15.76 2.42
N PHE A 123 -6.89 15.34 3.23
CA PHE A 123 -8.23 14.96 2.79
C PHE A 123 -9.31 15.78 3.53
N PRO A 124 -9.26 17.12 3.45
CA PRO A 124 -10.08 18.00 4.27
C PRO A 124 -11.58 17.87 3.99
N CYS A 125 -12.39 18.24 4.98
CA CYS A 125 -13.83 18.40 4.81
C CYS A 125 -14.26 19.80 5.31
N PRO A 126 -14.99 20.61 4.53
CA PRO A 126 -15.48 20.36 3.16
C PRO A 126 -14.36 20.34 2.11
N ARG A 127 -14.68 19.79 0.92
CA ARG A 127 -13.77 19.76 -0.23
C ARG A 127 -13.26 21.17 -0.55
N SER A 128 -11.95 21.35 -0.62
CA SER A 128 -11.36 22.56 -1.23
C SER A 128 -11.64 22.58 -2.74
N SER A 129 -11.78 23.76 -3.36
CA SER A 129 -12.11 23.92 -4.78
C SER A 129 -11.08 23.33 -5.77
N ASN A 130 -9.97 22.79 -5.28
CA ASN A 130 -8.88 22.30 -6.11
C ASN A 130 -9.12 20.85 -6.53
N THR A 131 -9.26 20.61 -7.84
CA THR A 131 -9.22 19.27 -8.44
C THR A 131 -7.81 18.71 -8.32
N SER A 132 -7.59 17.89 -7.29
CA SER A 132 -6.32 17.20 -7.06
C SER A 132 -6.54 15.69 -7.06
N VAL A 133 -5.52 14.97 -7.52
CA VAL A 133 -5.54 13.50 -7.67
C VAL A 133 -4.38 12.91 -6.89
N LEU A 134 -4.51 11.63 -6.53
CA LEU A 134 -3.45 10.89 -5.87
C LEU A 134 -2.72 10.04 -6.91
N ARG A 135 -1.49 10.44 -7.26
CA ARG A 135 -0.69 9.74 -8.28
C ARG A 135 0.17 8.65 -7.63
N VAL A 136 -0.02 7.41 -8.06
CA VAL A 136 0.75 6.25 -7.61
C VAL A 136 1.89 6.00 -8.58
N GLY A 137 3.09 5.79 -8.03
CA GLY A 137 4.30 5.50 -8.78
C GLY A 137 5.05 6.70 -9.34
N SER A 138 4.83 7.90 -8.80
CA SER A 138 5.42 9.15 -9.32
C SER A 138 6.91 9.31 -9.06
N ASP A 139 7.49 8.56 -8.12
CA ASP A 139 8.81 8.84 -7.60
C ASP A 139 9.86 7.97 -8.30
N ALA A 140 10.36 8.43 -9.45
CA ALA A 140 11.32 7.68 -10.27
C ALA A 140 12.60 7.25 -9.53
N PHE A 141 13.02 8.04 -8.52
CA PHE A 141 14.22 7.76 -7.73
C PHE A 141 14.09 6.51 -6.84
N CYS A 142 12.88 6.06 -6.49
CA CYS A 142 12.69 4.89 -5.63
C CYS A 142 13.27 3.60 -6.23
N ARG A 143 13.46 3.57 -7.56
CA ARG A 143 14.01 2.39 -8.24
C ARG A 143 15.47 2.14 -7.88
N ASN A 144 16.23 3.20 -7.63
CA ASN A 144 17.68 3.14 -7.48
C ASN A 144 18.13 3.49 -6.04
N ASP A 145 17.25 4.07 -5.22
CA ASP A 145 17.55 4.53 -3.88
C ASP A 145 16.82 3.68 -2.83
N ASN A 146 17.58 2.79 -2.18
CA ASN A 146 17.07 1.90 -1.12
C ASN A 146 17.05 2.58 0.27
N SER A 147 17.60 3.79 0.40
CA SER A 147 17.58 4.54 1.67
C SER A 147 16.22 5.17 1.96
N ARG A 148 15.44 5.43 0.91
CA ARG A 148 14.09 6.01 1.01
C ARG A 148 13.08 4.98 1.46
N GLN A 149 12.76 5.01 2.75
CA GLN A 149 11.63 4.27 3.28
C GLN A 149 10.31 4.79 2.67
N HIS A 150 9.36 3.88 2.42
CA HIS A 150 7.97 4.23 2.08
C HIS A 150 7.74 5.04 0.79
N CYS A 151 8.70 4.94 -0.14
CA CYS A 151 8.75 5.68 -1.40
C CYS A 151 7.58 5.36 -2.36
N ASN A 152 7.11 6.32 -3.16
CA ASN A 152 6.03 6.12 -4.15
C ASN A 152 6.57 5.68 -5.51
N GLY A 153 7.26 4.54 -5.53
CA GLY A 153 8.04 4.10 -6.68
C GLY A 153 7.22 3.62 -7.89
N PRO A 154 7.75 3.75 -9.11
CA PRO A 154 7.06 3.39 -10.35
C PRO A 154 6.70 1.91 -10.38
N LEU A 155 5.51 1.57 -10.83
CA LEU A 155 5.09 0.17 -10.89
C LEU A 155 5.88 -0.59 -11.97
N PRO A 156 6.36 -1.81 -11.65
CA PRO A 156 7.34 -2.50 -12.48
C PRO A 156 6.74 -3.19 -13.72
N ASN A 157 5.43 -3.46 -13.73
CA ASN A 157 4.78 -4.16 -14.83
C ASN A 157 3.32 -3.68 -14.98
N PRO A 158 2.58 -4.12 -16.03
CA PRO A 158 1.23 -3.66 -16.25
C PRO A 158 0.18 -4.05 -15.19
N GLY A 159 0.54 -4.91 -14.22
CA GLY A 159 -0.39 -5.43 -13.21
C GLY A 159 -1.11 -6.71 -13.68
N PRO A 160 -2.36 -6.96 -13.24
CA PRO A 160 -3.27 -6.01 -12.59
C PRO A 160 -2.94 -5.74 -11.11
N TYR A 161 -3.19 -4.51 -10.67
CA TYR A 161 -3.05 -4.05 -9.29
C TYR A 161 -4.41 -3.81 -8.63
N ARG A 162 -4.42 -3.80 -7.29
CA ARG A 162 -5.54 -3.28 -6.49
C ARG A 162 -4.97 -2.43 -5.37
N VAL A 163 -5.74 -1.46 -4.92
CA VAL A 163 -5.35 -0.57 -3.83
C VAL A 163 -6.41 -0.46 -2.75
N LYS A 164 -6.00 -0.17 -1.52
CA LYS A 164 -6.87 0.23 -0.41
C LYS A 164 -6.14 1.28 0.43
N PHE A 165 -6.88 2.10 1.18
CA PHE A 165 -6.29 2.91 2.22
C PHE A 165 -6.28 2.16 3.54
N LEU A 166 -5.23 2.37 4.33
CA LEU A 166 -5.06 1.83 5.67
C LEU A 166 -4.74 2.97 6.63
N ILE A 167 -5.44 3.00 7.76
CA ILE A 167 -5.23 3.93 8.85
C ILE A 167 -4.38 3.21 9.91
N LEU A 168 -3.23 3.78 10.21
CA LEU A 168 -2.31 3.29 11.23
C LEU A 168 -2.21 4.29 12.38
N ASP A 169 -2.36 3.78 13.60
CA ASP A 169 -2.06 4.52 14.83
C ASP A 169 -0.77 3.97 15.49
N SER A 170 -0.51 4.35 16.74
CA SER A 170 0.65 3.84 17.51
C SER A 170 0.59 2.35 17.82
N SER A 171 -0.61 1.75 17.80
CA SER A 171 -0.90 0.36 18.13
C SER A 171 -1.04 -0.54 16.90
N GLY A 172 -0.99 0.03 15.70
CA GLY A 172 -1.01 -0.69 14.42
C GLY A 172 -2.21 -0.32 13.56
N ALA A 173 -2.73 -1.31 12.83
CA ALA A 173 -3.87 -1.11 11.94
C ALA A 173 -5.17 -0.89 12.71
N LYS A 174 -5.78 0.28 12.48
CA LYS A 174 -7.03 0.72 13.11
C LYS A 174 -8.22 0.53 12.19
N ALA A 175 -8.09 0.96 10.94
CA ALA A 175 -9.17 0.90 9.96
C ALA A 175 -8.65 0.82 8.52
N GLU A 176 -9.45 0.32 7.59
CA GLU A 176 -9.11 0.19 6.19
C GLU A 176 -10.30 0.42 5.26
N THR A 177 -10.05 0.75 4.01
CA THR A 177 -11.11 0.82 2.98
C THR A 177 -11.27 -0.51 2.27
N ARG A 178 -12.31 -0.65 1.46
CA ARG A 178 -12.42 -1.75 0.51
C ARG A 178 -11.28 -1.67 -0.52
N TRP A 179 -10.94 -2.82 -1.10
CA TRP A 179 -10.06 -2.90 -2.26
C TRP A 179 -10.72 -2.27 -3.49
N SER A 180 -9.96 -1.52 -4.27
CA SER A 180 -10.36 -1.00 -5.58
C SER A 180 -10.75 -2.12 -6.56
N GLU A 181 -11.32 -1.74 -7.69
CA GLU A 181 -11.34 -2.60 -8.87
C GLU A 181 -9.92 -2.93 -9.37
N ARG A 182 -9.79 -3.90 -10.27
CA ARG A 182 -8.51 -4.25 -10.90
C ARG A 182 -8.03 -3.10 -11.78
N ILE A 183 -6.80 -2.66 -11.56
CA ILE A 183 -6.15 -1.58 -12.29
C ILE A 183 -5.06 -2.20 -13.17
N THR A 184 -5.25 -2.13 -14.49
CA THR A 184 -4.25 -2.55 -15.47
C THR A 184 -3.62 -1.30 -16.09
N LEU A 185 -2.30 -1.21 -16.02
CA LEU A 185 -1.56 -0.10 -16.60
C LEU A 185 -1.44 -0.26 -18.12
N LYS A 186 -1.10 0.83 -18.81
CA LYS A 186 -0.83 0.75 -20.24
C LYS A 186 0.43 -0.07 -20.46
N GLN A 187 0.44 -0.95 -21.44
CA GLN A 187 1.69 -1.57 -21.83
C GLN A 187 2.48 -0.52 -22.61
N GLY A 188 3.69 -0.19 -22.14
CA GLY A 188 4.63 0.53 -22.99
C GLY A 188 4.88 -0.36 -24.20
N ASN A 189 4.56 0.12 -25.40
CA ASN A 189 4.99 -0.57 -26.60
C ASN A 189 6.52 -0.51 -26.56
N THR A 190 7.17 -1.63 -26.26
CA THR A 190 8.61 -1.72 -26.48
C THR A 190 8.78 -1.67 -27.99
N SER A 191 8.82 -0.47 -28.57
CA SER A 191 9.70 -0.25 -29.70
C SER A 191 11.02 -0.83 -29.25
N ARG A 192 11.39 -1.96 -29.86
CA ARG A 192 12.64 -2.70 -29.61
C ARG A 192 13.68 -1.67 -29.22
N THR A 193 14.30 -1.90 -28.06
CA THR A 193 15.50 -1.21 -27.59
C THR A 193 16.53 -1.20 -28.72
N GLY A 194 16.41 -0.24 -29.63
CA GLY A 194 17.49 0.20 -30.48
C GLY A 194 18.42 0.89 -29.52
N THR A 195 19.44 0.18 -29.10
CA THR A 195 20.60 0.67 -28.39
C THR A 195 21.14 1.91 -29.10
N THR A 196 20.63 3.10 -28.76
CA THR A 196 20.98 4.36 -29.44
C THR A 196 21.36 5.41 -28.42
N TYR A 197 22.30 5.09 -27.54
CA TYR A 197 22.95 6.09 -26.67
C TYR A 197 24.46 5.86 -26.49
N HIS A 198 25.07 5.06 -27.37
CA HIS A 198 26.54 4.94 -27.47
C HIS A 198 27.08 5.33 -28.85
N GLY A 199 26.25 5.31 -29.91
CA GLY A 199 26.68 5.71 -31.26
C GLY A 199 26.78 7.23 -31.45
N THR A 200 25.85 8.00 -30.89
CA THR A 200 25.81 9.47 -31.06
C THR A 200 26.95 10.18 -30.35
N MET A 201 27.36 9.69 -29.17
CA MET A 201 28.51 10.22 -28.44
C MET A 201 29.82 10.00 -29.22
N ILE A 202 29.98 8.84 -29.87
CA ILE A 202 31.15 8.54 -30.71
C ILE A 202 31.15 9.41 -31.96
N VAL A 203 30.00 9.53 -32.64
CA VAL A 203 29.88 10.34 -33.87
C VAL A 203 30.21 11.81 -33.60
N ILE A 204 29.67 12.41 -32.52
CA ILE A 204 29.98 13.80 -32.16
C ILE A 204 31.47 13.96 -31.82
N THR A 205 32.05 13.03 -31.05
CA THR A 205 33.48 13.11 -30.69
C THR A 205 34.39 12.99 -31.91
N VAL A 206 34.07 12.12 -32.87
CA VAL A 206 34.82 11.95 -34.12
C VAL A 206 34.72 13.20 -35.00
N ILE A 207 33.52 13.78 -35.15
CA ILE A 207 33.31 15.01 -35.93
C ILE A 207 34.04 16.20 -35.30
N LEU A 208 33.94 16.37 -33.98
CA LEU A 208 34.65 17.46 -33.30
C LEU A 208 36.16 17.27 -33.37
N SER A 209 36.66 16.04 -33.21
CA SER A 209 38.10 15.74 -33.31
C SER A 209 38.64 16.00 -34.72
N SER A 210 37.91 15.59 -35.76
CA SER A 210 38.34 15.82 -37.15
C SER A 210 38.35 17.30 -37.52
N LEU A 211 37.33 18.06 -37.09
CA LEU A 211 37.28 19.51 -37.32
C LEU A 211 38.43 20.25 -36.64
N VAL A 212 38.76 19.89 -35.40
CA VAL A 212 39.90 20.47 -34.69
C VAL A 212 41.22 20.13 -35.40
N GLY A 213 41.40 18.89 -35.84
CA GLY A 213 42.60 18.49 -36.59
C GLY A 213 42.77 19.20 -37.94
N ILE A 214 41.68 19.44 -38.68
CA ILE A 214 41.71 20.21 -39.93
C ILE A 214 42.07 21.66 -39.64
N LEU A 215 41.51 22.25 -38.59
CA LEU A 215 41.74 23.64 -38.21
C LEU A 215 43.19 23.88 -37.76
N THR A 216 43.78 22.96 -37.00
CA THR A 216 45.21 23.06 -36.60
C THR A 216 46.14 22.87 -37.79
N LEU A 217 45.85 21.95 -38.71
CA LEU A 217 46.65 21.75 -39.92
C LEU A 217 46.61 23.00 -40.82
N ALA A 218 45.41 23.57 -41.03
CA ALA A 218 45.25 24.80 -41.80
C ALA A 218 46.05 25.95 -41.16
N PHE A 219 46.00 26.10 -39.83
CA PHE A 219 46.76 27.13 -39.12
C PHE A 219 48.28 26.96 -39.25
N LEU A 220 48.77 25.72 -39.21
CA LEU A 220 50.20 25.41 -39.40
C LEU A 220 50.65 25.65 -40.84
N CYS A 221 49.86 25.19 -41.82
CA CYS A 221 50.10 25.52 -43.23
C CYS A 221 50.08 27.04 -43.45
N THR A 222 49.21 27.75 -42.71
CA THR A 222 49.14 29.21 -42.85
C THR A 222 50.34 29.94 -42.29
N SER A 223 50.78 29.56 -41.10
CA SER A 223 51.99 30.14 -40.50
C SER A 223 53.27 29.71 -41.21
N ALA A 224 53.27 28.58 -41.91
CA ALA A 224 54.41 28.10 -42.68
C ALA A 224 54.56 28.78 -44.05
N TYR A 225 53.48 29.33 -44.64
CA TYR A 225 53.60 30.14 -45.87
C TYR A 225 54.08 31.57 -45.61
N GLU A 226 54.10 32.03 -44.35
CA GLU A 226 54.60 33.36 -43.97
C GLU A 226 56.14 33.41 -43.80
N TRP A 227 56.87 32.47 -44.44
CA TRP A 227 58.33 32.45 -44.53
C TRP A 227 58.79 32.38 -45.98
#